data_AF-A0A972K972-F1
#
_entry.id   AF-A0A972K972-F1
#
_cell.length_a   1.000
_cell.length_b   1.000
_cell.length_c   1.000
_cell.angle_alpha   90.00
_cell.angle_beta   90.00
_cell.angle_gamma   90.00
#
_symmetry.space_group_name_H-M   'P 1'
#
loop_
_entity.id
_entity.type
_entity.pdbx_description
1 polymer ?
#
loop_
_entity_poly.entity_id
_entity_poly.type
_entity_poly.pdbx_seq_one_letter_code
_entity_poly.pdbx_strand_id
1 'polypeptide(L)'
;MAIHLSARLAWHDKGWNGCICGNPKLNVSCMVHEHIRDGRDEEFEIQNAGKSLKDLSTDKLPPCSRDPGTFSCNGFKIVHHDPLDWRNLPSVEEEIPPYSFCTSP
;
A
#
# COMPACT_ATOMS: atom_id res chain seq x y z
N MET A 1 27.92 8.86 -10.32
CA MET A 1 27.57 7.61 -11.02
C MET A 1 26.06 7.51 -11.03
N ALA A 2 25.42 7.41 -12.19
CA ALA A 2 23.97 7.20 -12.25
C ALA A 2 23.66 5.72 -11.99
N ILE A 3 22.68 5.44 -11.13
CA ILE A 3 22.20 4.09 -10.84
C ILE A 3 20.78 4.01 -11.40
N HIS A 4 20.52 3.01 -12.24
CA HIS A 4 19.19 2.72 -12.75
C HIS A 4 18.56 1.63 -11.88
N LEU A 5 17.44 1.95 -11.23
CA LEU A 5 16.62 1.00 -10.49
C LEU A 5 15.39 0.64 -11.33
N SER A 6 15.04 -0.65 -11.36
CA SER A 6 13.77 -1.12 -11.91
C SER A 6 13.04 -1.88 -10.82
N ALA A 7 11.79 -1.51 -10.56
CA ALA A 7 10.93 -2.15 -9.58
C ALA A 7 9.55 -2.41 -10.19
N ARG A 8 8.84 -3.41 -9.65
CA ARG A 8 7.45 -3.68 -9.99
C ARG A 8 6.58 -3.21 -8.85
N LEU A 9 5.52 -2.50 -9.18
CA LEU A 9 4.55 -1.94 -8.24
C LEU A 9 3.17 -2.46 -8.62
N ALA A 10 2.30 -2.67 -7.64
CA ALA A 10 0.89 -2.91 -7.91
C ALA A 10 0.30 -1.71 -8.68
N TRP A 11 -0.56 -2.00 -9.66
CA TRP A 11 -1.19 -0.96 -10.45
C TRP A 11 -2.02 0.00 -9.58
N HIS A 12 -1.90 1.30 -9.86
CA HIS A 12 -2.57 2.35 -9.09
C HIS A 12 -3.14 3.44 -10.00
N ASP A 13 -4.44 3.71 -9.94
CA ASP A 13 -5.13 4.64 -10.85
C ASP A 13 -4.82 6.13 -10.58
N LYS A 14 -4.26 6.45 -9.41
CA LYS A 14 -3.75 7.78 -9.05
C LYS A 14 -2.24 7.96 -9.30
N GLY A 15 -1.59 7.00 -9.95
CA GLY A 15 -0.16 7.10 -10.28
C GLY A 15 0.74 7.16 -9.03
N TRP A 16 0.48 6.28 -8.05
CA TRP A 16 1.30 6.13 -6.83
C TRP A 16 1.61 7.46 -6.12
N ASN A 17 0.58 8.28 -5.90
CA ASN A 17 0.68 9.61 -5.28
C ASN A 17 0.44 9.62 -3.75
N GLY A 18 0.41 8.44 -3.11
CA GLY A 18 0.17 8.29 -1.67
C GLY A 18 -1.30 8.30 -1.25
N CYS A 19 -2.25 8.25 -2.20
CA CYS A 19 -3.68 8.13 -1.91
C CYS A 19 -4.19 6.71 -2.17
N ILE A 20 -5.36 6.37 -1.62
CA ILE A 20 -6.17 5.24 -2.11
C ILE A 20 -6.61 5.54 -3.55
N CYS A 21 -6.77 4.48 -4.35
CA CYS A 21 -7.31 4.58 -5.70
C CYS A 21 -8.59 5.44 -5.77
N GLY A 22 -8.79 6.14 -6.88
CA GLY A 22 -9.99 6.95 -7.11
C GLY A 22 -11.25 6.11 -7.33
N ASN A 23 -11.11 4.96 -7.98
CA ASN A 23 -12.17 3.98 -8.16
C ASN A 23 -11.68 2.59 -7.77
N PRO A 24 -11.49 2.30 -6.48
CA PRO A 24 -10.87 1.05 -6.05
C PRO A 24 -11.61 -0.16 -6.62
N LYS A 25 -12.95 -0.20 -6.54
CA LYS A 25 -13.76 -1.32 -7.05
C LYS A 25 -13.48 -1.68 -8.52
N LEU A 26 -13.19 -0.68 -9.35
CA LEU A 26 -12.91 -0.88 -10.78
C LEU A 26 -11.44 -1.27 -11.04
N ASN A 27 -10.56 -1.12 -10.06
CA ASN A 27 -9.18 -1.55 -10.14
C ASN A 27 -9.07 -3.05 -9.84
N VAL A 28 -9.27 -3.85 -10.89
CA VAL A 28 -9.09 -5.31 -10.82
C VAL A 28 -7.66 -5.75 -11.11
N SER A 29 -6.81 -4.87 -11.65
CA SER A 29 -5.46 -5.23 -12.07
C SER A 29 -4.57 -5.61 -10.90
N CYS A 30 -4.70 -4.95 -9.75
CA CYS A 30 -3.91 -5.26 -8.56
C CYS A 30 -4.33 -6.58 -7.89
N MET A 31 -5.54 -7.09 -8.17
CA MET A 31 -6.05 -8.36 -7.61
C MET A 31 -5.40 -9.62 -8.21
N VAL A 32 -4.49 -9.45 -9.19
CA VAL A 32 -3.61 -10.55 -9.62
C VAL A 32 -2.68 -10.99 -8.49
N HIS A 33 -2.37 -10.09 -7.54
CA HIS A 33 -1.59 -10.40 -6.35
C HIS A 33 -2.49 -10.99 -5.28
N GLU A 34 -2.17 -12.21 -4.85
CA GLU A 34 -2.95 -12.98 -3.86
C GLU A 34 -3.17 -12.19 -2.55
N HIS A 35 -2.11 -11.61 -1.98
CA HIS A 35 -2.22 -10.82 -0.76
C HIS A 35 -3.15 -9.59 -0.89
N ILE A 36 -3.21 -8.98 -2.08
CA ILE A 36 -4.14 -7.86 -2.35
C ILE A 36 -5.56 -8.41 -2.48
N ARG A 37 -5.75 -9.49 -3.25
CA ARG A 37 -7.07 -10.07 -3.47
C ARG A 37 -7.71 -10.54 -2.17
N ASP A 38 -6.94 -11.16 -1.29
CA ASP A 38 -7.46 -11.82 -0.08
C ASP A 38 -7.54 -10.86 1.11
N GLY A 39 -6.65 -9.84 1.17
CA GLY A 39 -6.61 -8.85 2.25
C GLY A 39 -7.40 -7.57 1.97
N ARG A 40 -8.04 -7.46 0.81
CA ARG A 40 -8.77 -6.26 0.39
C ARG A 40 -10.08 -6.10 1.14
N ASP A 41 -10.33 -4.89 1.62
CA ASP A 41 -11.62 -4.45 2.12
C ASP A 41 -12.23 -3.44 1.13
N GLU A 42 -13.11 -3.94 0.26
CA GLU A 42 -13.74 -3.13 -0.80
C GLU A 42 -14.58 -1.98 -0.21
N GLU A 43 -15.31 -2.21 0.88
CA GLU A 43 -16.16 -1.19 1.48
C GLU A 43 -15.32 -0.07 2.08
N PHE A 44 -14.27 -0.41 2.83
CA PHE A 44 -13.32 0.55 3.37
C PHE A 44 -12.63 1.36 2.26
N GLU A 45 -12.13 0.68 1.23
CA GLU A 45 -11.44 1.35 0.11
C GLU A 45 -12.37 2.31 -0.63
N ILE A 46 -13.61 1.91 -0.92
CA ILE A 46 -14.60 2.78 -1.59
C ILE A 46 -14.91 4.01 -0.73
N GLN A 47 -15.15 3.82 0.57
CA GLN A 47 -15.46 4.93 1.48
C GLN A 47 -14.31 5.93 1.63
N ASN A 48 -13.06 5.48 1.43
CA ASN A 48 -11.85 6.29 1.54
C ASN A 48 -11.19 6.57 0.19
N ALA A 49 -11.90 6.41 -0.92
CA ALA A 49 -11.36 6.60 -2.26
C ALA A 49 -10.72 7.98 -2.42
N GLY A 50 -9.49 8.02 -2.96
CA GLY A 50 -8.72 9.26 -3.13
C GLY A 50 -8.15 9.89 -1.86
N LYS A 51 -8.42 9.34 -0.66
CA LYS A 51 -7.86 9.84 0.60
C LYS A 51 -6.39 9.47 0.73
N SER A 52 -5.59 10.36 1.32
CA SER A 52 -4.16 10.13 1.58
C SER A 52 -3.97 9.02 2.61
N LEU A 53 -3.00 8.13 2.40
CA LEU A 53 -2.63 7.10 3.37
C LEU A 53 -2.11 7.71 4.68
N LYS A 54 -1.53 8.91 4.63
CA LYS A 54 -1.11 9.68 5.81
C LYS A 54 -2.28 10.07 6.72
N ASP A 55 -3.48 10.21 6.16
CA ASP A 55 -4.68 10.65 6.89
C ASP A 55 -5.53 9.47 7.39
N LEU A 56 -5.02 8.24 7.24
CA LEU A 56 -5.65 7.01 7.70
C LEU A 56 -4.93 6.50 8.95
N SER A 57 -5.64 5.68 9.72
CA SER A 57 -5.02 4.94 10.82
C SER A 57 -4.07 3.89 10.23
N THR A 58 -2.91 3.71 10.84
CA THR A 58 -1.89 2.73 10.40
C THR A 58 -2.45 1.31 10.32
N ASP A 59 -3.42 0.96 11.18
CA ASP A 59 -4.08 -0.35 11.22
C ASP A 59 -5.16 -0.51 10.13
N LYS A 60 -5.48 0.56 9.39
CA LYS A 60 -6.52 0.60 8.37
C LYS A 60 -5.96 1.16 7.07
N LEU A 61 -5.15 0.34 6.41
CA LEU A 61 -4.58 0.64 5.10
C LEU A 61 -4.92 -0.49 4.12
N PRO A 62 -5.06 -0.20 2.83
CA PRO A 62 -5.25 -1.25 1.84
C PRO A 62 -4.02 -2.17 1.79
N PRO A 63 -4.18 -3.44 1.39
CA PRO A 63 -3.06 -4.41 1.35
C PRO A 63 -1.95 -3.98 0.37
N CYS A 64 -2.27 -3.15 -0.62
CA CYS A 64 -1.29 -2.57 -1.54
C CYS A 64 -0.49 -1.39 -0.98
N SER A 65 -0.73 -0.96 0.26
CA SER A 65 -0.23 0.30 0.85
C SER A 65 1.29 0.53 0.78
N ARG A 66 2.09 -0.50 0.52
CA ARG A 66 3.54 -0.38 0.38
C ARG A 66 4.00 0.24 -0.96
N ASP A 67 3.15 0.24 -1.99
CA ASP A 67 3.48 0.73 -3.34
C ASP A 67 3.05 2.19 -3.62
N PRO A 68 1.88 2.67 -3.16
CA PRO A 68 1.35 4.00 -3.49
C PRO A 68 2.25 5.17 -3.06
N GLY A 69 3.24 4.97 -2.20
CA GLY A 69 4.16 6.03 -1.76
C GLY A 69 5.16 6.51 -2.82
N THR A 70 5.33 5.76 -3.91
CA THR A 70 6.43 5.94 -4.89
C THR A 70 6.63 7.38 -5.35
N PHE A 71 5.54 8.09 -5.66
CA PHE A 71 5.56 9.48 -6.12
C PHE A 71 4.84 10.44 -5.16
N SER A 72 4.64 10.02 -3.90
CA SER A 72 4.04 10.84 -2.86
C SER A 72 5.07 11.80 -2.25
N CYS A 73 4.72 13.08 -2.13
CA CYS A 73 5.52 14.05 -1.36
C CYS A 73 5.35 13.91 0.16
N ASN A 74 4.42 13.06 0.61
CA ASN A 74 4.16 12.77 2.00
C ASN A 74 4.58 11.34 2.34
N GLY A 75 5.25 11.17 3.49
CA GLY A 75 5.41 9.87 4.12
C GLY A 75 4.15 9.45 4.88
N PHE A 76 4.09 8.18 5.23
CA PHE A 76 3.02 7.57 6.02
C PHE A 76 3.58 6.35 6.76
N LYS A 77 2.84 5.86 7.74
CA LYS A 77 3.24 4.66 8.48
C LYS A 77 2.55 3.44 7.91
N ILE A 78 3.18 2.28 8.00
CA ILE A 78 2.57 0.97 7.73
C ILE A 78 2.83 0.03 8.91
N VAL A 79 1.96 -0.97 9.06
CA VAL A 79 2.16 -2.06 10.03
C VAL A 79 2.65 -3.32 9.33
N HIS A 80 3.66 -3.94 9.90
CA HIS A 80 4.18 -5.23 9.50
C HIS A 80 3.57 -6.29 10.41
N HIS A 81 2.78 -7.19 9.82
CA HIS A 81 2.28 -8.38 10.49
C HIS A 81 3.17 -9.58 10.15
N ASP A 82 3.32 -10.50 11.11
CA ASP A 82 4.01 -11.76 10.86
C ASP A 82 3.22 -12.58 9.83
N PRO A 83 3.80 -12.99 8.69
CA PRO A 83 3.10 -13.84 7.73
C PRO A 83 2.86 -15.27 8.24
N LEU A 84 3.49 -15.67 9.36
CA LEU A 84 3.38 -17.00 9.93
C LEU A 84 2.65 -16.95 11.29
N ASP A 85 1.34 -17.21 11.27
CA ASP A 85 0.46 -17.15 12.45
C ASP A 85 0.98 -17.96 13.66
N TRP A 86 1.67 -19.08 13.40
CA TRP A 86 2.17 -19.97 14.45
C TRP A 86 3.34 -19.41 15.26
N ARG A 87 4.06 -18.40 14.76
CA ARG A 87 5.15 -17.75 15.50
C ARG A 87 4.65 -16.68 16.46
N ASN A 88 3.50 -16.07 16.16
CA ASN A 88 2.86 -15.02 16.95
C ASN A 88 3.82 -13.88 17.33
N LEU A 89 4.64 -13.40 16.38
CA LEU A 89 5.50 -12.25 16.61
C LEU A 89 4.68 -10.96 16.70
N PRO A 90 5.10 -9.99 17.55
CA PRO A 90 4.42 -8.71 17.62
C PRO A 90 4.57 -7.94 16.31
N SER A 91 3.53 -7.18 15.96
CA SER A 91 3.57 -6.28 14.81
C SER A 91 4.55 -5.12 15.03
N VAL A 92 5.10 -4.61 13.93
CA VAL A 92 6.03 -3.47 13.94
C VAL A 92 5.52 -2.37 13.04
N GLU A 93 5.55 -1.13 13.53
CA GLU A 93 5.31 0.06 12.71
C GLU A 93 6.59 0.47 11.97
N GLU A 94 6.48 0.77 10.68
CA GLU A 94 7.54 1.37 9.86
C GLU A 94 7.05 2.70 9.29
N GLU A 95 7.90 3.74 9.33
CA GLU A 95 7.66 4.99 8.63
C GLU A 95 8.21 4.90 7.20
N ILE A 96 7.31 5.00 6.22
CA ILE A 96 7.66 5.08 4.81
C ILE A 96 7.93 6.54 4.45
N PRO A 97 9.16 6.90 4.03
CA PRO A 97 9.49 8.28 3.66
C PRO A 97 8.74 8.74 2.39
N PRO A 98 8.66 10.06 2.14
CA PRO A 98 8.26 10.58 0.84
C PRO A 98 9.07 9.97 -0.31
N TYR A 99 8.46 9.87 -1.49
CA TYR A 99 9.06 9.40 -2.74
C TYR A 99 9.73 8.02 -2.61
N SER A 100 9.13 7.14 -1.80
CA SER A 100 9.66 5.83 -1.48
C SER A 100 8.58 4.75 -1.64
N PHE A 101 9.01 3.52 -1.83
CA PHE A 101 8.15 2.34 -1.91
C PHE A 101 8.85 1.16 -1.25
N CYS A 102 8.07 0.18 -0.81
CA CYS A 102 8.56 -1.05 -0.21
C CYS A 102 7.94 -2.24 -0.96
N THR A 103 8.64 -2.79 -1.95
CA THR A 103 8.05 -3.88 -2.74
C THR A 103 7.74 -5.08 -1.85
N SER A 104 6.46 -5.45 -1.79
CA SER A 104 6.05 -6.73 -1.23
C SER A 104 6.58 -7.88 -2.10
N PRO A 105 7.23 -8.91 -1.53
CA PRO A 105 7.55 -10.14 -2.27
C PRO A 105 6.31 -10.90 -2.72
#